data_AF-A0A285U2T3-F1
#
_entry.id   AF-A0A285U2T3-F1
#
_cell.length_a   1.000
_cell.length_b   1.000
_cell.length_c   1.000
_cell.angle_alpha   90.00
_cell.angle_beta   90.00
_cell.angle_gamma   90.00
#
_symmetry.space_group_name_H-M   'P 1'
#
loop_
_entity.id
_entity.type
_entity.pdbx_description
1 polymer ?
#
loop_
_entity_poly.entity_id
_entity_poly.type
_entity_poly.pdbx_seq_one_letter_code
_entity_poly.pdbx_strand_id
1 'polypeptide(L)'
;MRNETELPAEDSPLFAYQPDTELRNDLAAAIHSLPDKYRTVIVLRDIRELSIEEIAIELGFSRAAVKSRIHRGRRMIREYLDD
;
A
#
# COMPACT_ATOMS: atom_id res chain seq x y z
N MET A 1 8.58 -31.08 29.81
CA MET A 1 7.24 -30.70 29.33
C MET A 1 7.41 -29.51 28.40
N ARG A 2 7.12 -29.66 27.11
CA ARG A 2 6.95 -28.50 26.23
C ARG A 2 5.59 -27.92 26.64
N ASN A 3 5.56 -26.65 27.05
CA ASN A 3 4.28 -25.96 27.18
C ASN A 3 3.71 -25.87 25.76
N GLU A 4 2.69 -26.67 25.50
CA GLU A 4 1.82 -26.49 24.34
C GLU A 4 1.02 -25.22 24.66
N THR A 5 1.49 -24.07 24.14
CA THR A 5 0.70 -22.86 24.16
C THR A 5 -0.52 -23.15 23.28
N GLU A 6 -1.66 -23.47 23.89
CA GLU A 6 -2.92 -23.59 23.17
C GLU A 6 -3.13 -22.31 22.38
N LEU A 7 -3.40 -22.46 21.08
CA LEU A 7 -3.76 -21.33 20.24
C LEU A 7 -5.04 -20.71 20.82
N PRO A 8 -5.14 -19.37 20.82
CA PRO A 8 -6.37 -18.72 21.24
C PRO A 8 -7.54 -19.24 20.41
N ALA A 9 -8.74 -19.27 21.00
CA ALA A 9 -9.96 -19.59 20.27
C ALA A 9 -10.13 -18.69 19.04
N GLU A 10 -10.81 -19.17 17.99
CA GLU A 10 -10.97 -18.42 16.73
C GLU A 10 -11.71 -17.08 16.91
N ASP A 11 -12.54 -16.97 17.95
CA ASP A 11 -13.26 -15.76 18.35
C ASP A 11 -12.49 -14.91 19.38
N SER A 12 -11.23 -15.26 19.65
CA SER A 12 -10.36 -14.49 20.53
C SER A 12 -10.20 -13.07 19.99
N PRO A 13 -10.26 -12.04 20.85
CA PRO A 13 -9.92 -10.66 20.48
C PRO A 13 -8.52 -10.53 19.87
N LEU A 14 -7.62 -11.50 20.13
CA LEU A 14 -6.29 -11.57 19.53
C LEU A 14 -6.33 -11.73 18.00
N PHE A 15 -7.40 -12.32 17.47
CA PHE A 15 -7.66 -12.50 16.03
C PHE A 15 -8.70 -11.52 15.48
N ALA A 16 -9.29 -10.68 16.33
CA ALA A 16 -10.22 -9.65 15.87
C ALA A 16 -9.45 -8.59 15.06
N TYR A 17 -9.61 -8.61 13.73
CA TYR A 17 -9.15 -7.52 12.88
C TYR A 17 -9.97 -6.27 13.21
N GLN A 18 -9.39 -5.36 13.98
CA GLN A 18 -9.94 -4.03 14.18
C GLN A 18 -9.41 -3.14 13.04
N PRO A 19 -10.23 -2.73 12.06
CA PRO A 19 -9.77 -1.81 11.03
C PRO A 19 -9.40 -0.48 11.69
N ASP A 20 -8.11 -0.17 11.67
CA ASP A 20 -7.62 1.13 12.10
C ASP A 20 -8.10 2.20 11.10
N THR A 21 -9.13 2.94 11.52
CA THR A 21 -9.77 3.97 10.69
C THR A 21 -8.87 5.19 10.56
N GLU A 22 -8.05 5.48 11.57
CA GLU A 22 -7.09 6.59 11.55
C GLU A 22 -6.01 6.30 10.50
N LEU A 23 -5.39 5.11 10.57
CA LEU A 23 -4.41 4.67 9.58
C LEU A 23 -4.96 4.69 8.14
N ARG A 24 -6.24 4.29 7.96
CA ARG A 24 -6.89 4.35 6.63
C ARG A 24 -7.04 5.78 6.12
N ASN A 25 -7.43 6.70 6.99
CA ASN A 25 -7.57 8.11 6.63
C ASN A 25 -6.21 8.76 6.32
N ASP A 26 -5.19 8.45 7.13
CA ASP A 26 -3.84 8.97 6.93
C ASP A 26 -3.23 8.44 5.63
N LEU A 27 -3.40 7.14 5.33
CA LEU A 27 -2.96 6.57 4.06
C LEU A 27 -3.68 7.22 2.87
N ALA A 28 -4.99 7.47 2.97
CA ALA A 28 -5.73 8.16 1.92
C ALA A 28 -5.21 9.59 1.72
N ALA A 29 -4.97 10.34 2.79
CA ALA A 29 -4.39 11.68 2.73
C ALA A 29 -2.98 11.65 2.11
N ALA A 30 -2.13 10.70 2.51
CA ALA A 30 -0.80 10.51 1.95
C ALA A 30 -0.84 10.27 0.44
N ILE A 31 -1.72 9.38 -0.05
CA ILE A 31 -1.90 9.13 -1.48
C ILE A 31 -2.41 10.38 -2.20
N HIS A 32 -3.35 11.12 -1.61
CA HIS A 32 -3.87 12.37 -2.17
C HIS A 32 -2.86 13.51 -2.20
N SER A 33 -1.83 13.49 -1.35
CA SER A 33 -0.75 14.47 -1.34
C SER A 33 0.25 14.29 -2.49
N LEU A 34 0.29 13.09 -3.10
CA LEU A 34 1.27 12.77 -4.14
C LEU A 34 1.06 13.63 -5.41
N PRO A 35 2.14 14.14 -6.03
CA PRO A 35 2.07 14.65 -7.39
C PRO A 35 1.44 13.63 -8.36
N ASP A 36 0.60 14.09 -9.29
CA ASP A 36 -0.23 13.25 -10.16
C ASP A 36 0.53 12.09 -10.80
N LYS A 37 1.72 12.36 -11.35
CA LYS A 37 2.56 11.34 -12.00
C LYS A 37 2.94 10.16 -11.10
N TYR A 38 3.00 10.34 -9.77
CA TYR A 38 3.24 9.25 -8.82
C TYR A 38 1.93 8.66 -8.32
N ARG A 39 0.94 9.50 -8.03
CA ARG A 39 -0.40 9.08 -7.60
C ARG A 39 -1.02 8.10 -8.59
N THR A 40 -0.99 8.42 -9.89
CA THR A 40 -1.57 7.57 -10.93
C THR A 40 -0.94 6.17 -10.91
N VAL A 41 0.39 6.06 -10.86
CA VAL A 41 1.03 4.73 -10.86
C VAL A 41 0.80 3.97 -9.56
N ILE A 42 0.66 4.66 -8.42
CA ILE A 42 0.33 4.03 -7.13
C ILE A 42 -1.11 3.51 -7.16
N VAL A 43 -2.08 4.30 -7.62
CA VAL A 43 -3.48 3.85 -7.73
C VAL A 43 -3.60 2.64 -8.65
N LEU A 44 -2.97 2.69 -9.82
CA LEU A 44 -3.01 1.56 -10.76
C LEU A 44 -2.35 0.32 -10.16
N ARG A 45 -1.24 0.48 -9.44
CA ARG A 45 -0.46 -0.66 -8.92
C ARG A 45 -1.03 -1.25 -7.63
N ASP A 46 -1.34 -0.40 -6.65
CA ASP A 46 -1.59 -0.80 -5.26
C ASP A 46 -3.10 -0.88 -4.95
N ILE A 47 -3.95 -0.28 -5.79
CA ILE A 47 -5.42 -0.30 -5.61
C ILE A 47 -6.10 -1.11 -6.71
N ARG A 48 -5.70 -0.91 -7.97
CA ARG A 48 -6.25 -1.68 -9.11
C ARG A 48 -5.45 -2.94 -9.45
N GLU A 49 -4.35 -3.18 -8.73
CA GLU A 49 -3.51 -4.38 -8.84
C GLU A 49 -2.92 -4.66 -10.23
N LEU A 50 -2.77 -3.65 -11.09
CA LEU A 50 -2.14 -3.83 -12.39
C LEU A 50 -0.66 -4.21 -12.26
N SER A 51 -0.21 -5.06 -13.18
CA SER A 51 1.20 -5.35 -13.37
C SER A 51 1.96 -4.13 -13.88
N ILE A 52 3.28 -4.12 -13.68
CA ILE A 52 4.17 -3.07 -14.23
C ILE A 52 4.07 -3.02 -15.77
N GLU A 53 3.82 -4.17 -16.41
CA GLU A 53 3.65 -4.30 -17.85
C GLU A 53 2.38 -3.58 -18.32
N GLU A 54 1.23 -3.85 -17.68
CA GLU A 54 -0.05 -3.23 -18.00
C GLU A 54 -0.01 -1.72 -17.79
N ILE A 55 0.58 -1.26 -16.67
CA ILE A 55 0.73 0.17 -16.39
C ILE A 55 1.63 0.85 -17.45
N ALA A 56 2.70 0.17 -17.88
CA ALA A 56 3.59 0.70 -18.91
C ALA A 56 2.86 0.87 -20.24
N ILE A 57 2.02 -0.09 -20.62
CA ILE A 57 1.19 -0.05 -21.83
C ILE A 57 0.11 1.04 -21.71
N GLU A 58 -0.64 1.07 -20.60
CA GLU A 58 -1.75 2.01 -20.36
C GLU A 58 -1.29 3.48 -20.37
N LEU A 59 -0.10 3.75 -19.80
CA LEU A 59 0.44 5.11 -19.69
C LEU A 59 1.44 5.49 -20.79
N GLY A 60 1.78 4.57 -21.70
CA GLY A 60 2.80 4.81 -22.74
C GLY A 60 4.20 5.06 -22.17
N PHE A 61 4.56 4.41 -21.07
CA PHE A 61 5.85 4.57 -20.39
C PHE A 61 6.71 3.31 -20.50
N SER A 62 8.02 3.45 -20.30
CA SER A 62 8.89 2.27 -20.13
C SER A 62 8.66 1.60 -18.77
N ARG A 63 8.86 0.28 -18.69
CA ARG A 63 8.82 -0.48 -17.42
C ARG A 63 9.74 0.12 -16.35
N ALA A 64 10.92 0.61 -16.75
CA ALA A 64 11.85 1.27 -15.84
C ALA A 64 11.28 2.58 -15.26
N ALA A 65 10.59 3.37 -16.09
CA ALA A 65 9.95 4.60 -15.65
C ALA A 65 8.71 4.35 -14.78
N VAL A 66 7.99 3.24 -14.97
CA VAL A 66 6.91 2.80 -14.06
C VAL A 66 7.50 2.38 -12.70
N LYS A 67 8.52 1.52 -12.69
CA LYS A 67 9.22 1.06 -11.47
C LYS A 67 9.74 2.23 -10.65
N SER A 68 10.41 3.20 -11.27
CA SER A 68 10.97 4.35 -10.57
C SER A 68 9.89 5.24 -9.97
N ARG A 69 8.77 5.45 -10.68
CA ARG A 69 7.63 6.21 -10.15
C ARG A 69 6.92 5.51 -9.00
N ILE A 70 6.72 4.19 -9.06
CA ILE A 70 6.15 3.41 -7.94
C ILE A 70 7.05 3.53 -6.71
N HIS A 71 8.36 3.31 -6.88
CA HIS A 71 9.30 3.41 -5.79
C HIS A 71 9.28 4.81 -5.14
N ARG A 72 9.30 5.87 -5.96
CA ARG A 72 9.22 7.26 -5.50
C ARG A 72 7.91 7.57 -4.80
N GLY A 73 6.77 7.15 -5.37
CA GLY A 73 5.46 7.35 -4.76
C GLY A 73 5.34 6.68 -3.39
N ARG A 74 5.78 5.43 -3.26
CA ARG A 74 5.78 4.71 -1.96
C ARG A 74 6.71 5.34 -0.94
N ARG A 75 7.85 5.89 -1.38
CA ARG A 75 8.76 6.62 -0.50
C ARG A 75 8.09 7.89 0.06
N MET A 76 7.44 8.67 -0.78
CA MET A 76 6.73 9.89 -0.36
C MET A 76 5.56 9.58 0.56
N ILE A 77 4.81 8.49 0.32
CA ILE A 77 3.76 8.04 1.24
C ILE A 77 4.35 7.70 2.61
N ARG A 78 5.47 6.99 2.65
CA ARG A 78 6.14 6.66 3.92
C ARG A 78 6.61 7.92 4.64
N GLU A 79 7.29 8.82 3.94
CA GLU A 79 7.74 10.10 4.50
C GLU A 79 6.56 10.91 5.08
N TYR A 80 5.40 10.88 4.44
CA TYR A 80 4.18 11.53 4.96
C TYR A 80 3.63 10.88 6.24
N LEU A 81 3.74 9.56 6.38
CA LEU A 81 3.20 8.81 7.54
C LEU A 81 4.17 8.72 8.71
N ASP A 82 5.46 9.00 8.48
CA ASP A 82 6.50 9.02 9.51
C ASP A 82 6.57 10.40 10.23
N ASP A 83 5.87 11.42 9.71
CA ASP A 83 5.71 12.78 10.28
C ASP A 83 4.49 12.88 11.22
#